data_AF-A0A0Q7M8E6-F1
#
_entry.id   AF-A0A0Q7M8E6-F1
#
_cell.length_a   1.000
_cell.length_b   1.000
_cell.length_c   1.000
_cell.angle_alpha   90.00
_cell.angle_beta   90.00
_cell.angle_gamma   90.00
#
_symmetry.space_group_name_H-M   'P 1'
#
loop_
_entity.id
_entity.type
_entity.pdbx_description
1 polymer ?
#
loop_
_entity_poly.entity_id
_entity_poly.type
_entity_poly.pdbx_seq_one_letter_code
_entity_poly.pdbx_strand_id
1 'polypeptide(L)'
;MITTVLDVAASDEPWLVIVATIGPLVAALAAIGALVVGIQTVRQRWVADSQAQWWARVQWAADLVLEPEESKRAVGFEALALLASSPLAGPDDAAFLAGLSFDALAAVQERGVADDVVFVPADDESFVRPSDARPVVEVTRAEVSAARLRVVADRGRARTTPAWIARLAASGA
;
A
#
# COMPACT_ATOMS: atom_id res chain seq x y z
N MET A 1 -89.12 29.63 11.88
CA MET A 1 -88.45 30.02 10.63
C MET A 1 -87.07 29.38 10.69
N ILE A 2 -86.92 28.22 10.05
CA ILE A 2 -85.72 27.37 10.03
C ILE A 2 -85.12 27.50 8.64
N THR A 3 -83.90 28.01 8.54
CA THR A 3 -82.97 27.98 7.38
C THR A 3 -81.76 28.83 7.80
N THR A 4 -80.49 28.47 7.66
CA THR A 4 -79.80 27.31 7.07
C THR A 4 -78.31 27.54 7.41
N VAL A 5 -77.62 26.49 7.86
CA VAL A 5 -76.25 26.12 7.43
C VAL A 5 -75.17 27.19 7.75
N LEU A 6 -74.45 27.09 8.87
CA LEU A 6 -73.17 26.34 8.93
C LEU A 6 -72.47 26.22 7.57
N ASP A 7 -72.13 27.36 6.98
CA ASP A 7 -71.12 27.42 5.93
C ASP A 7 -69.74 27.29 6.58
N VAL A 8 -69.48 26.11 7.14
CA VAL A 8 -68.11 25.59 7.15
C VAL A 8 -67.83 25.36 5.68
N ALA A 9 -67.28 26.38 5.02
CA ALA A 9 -66.69 26.25 3.71
C ALA A 9 -65.71 25.07 3.79
N ALA A 10 -66.19 23.90 3.38
CA ALA A 10 -65.38 22.74 3.16
C ALA A 10 -64.41 23.17 2.05
N SER A 11 -63.17 23.41 2.44
CA SER A 11 -62.10 23.83 1.55
C SER A 11 -62.10 22.95 0.29
N ASP A 12 -62.32 23.56 -0.88
CA ASP A 12 -62.48 22.88 -2.17
C ASP A 12 -61.25 22.08 -2.64
N GLU A 13 -60.11 22.15 -1.94
CA GLU A 13 -58.91 21.36 -2.28
C GLU A 13 -58.27 20.65 -1.07
N PRO A 14 -58.92 19.61 -0.51
CA PRO A 14 -58.39 18.80 0.60
C PRO A 14 -57.03 18.17 0.30
N TRP A 15 -56.76 17.93 -0.99
CA TRP A 15 -55.52 17.33 -1.48
C TRP A 15 -54.32 18.28 -1.36
N LEU A 16 -54.51 19.60 -1.49
CA LEU A 16 -53.43 20.58 -1.31
C LEU A 16 -52.91 20.61 0.13
N VAL A 17 -53.81 20.46 1.11
CA VAL A 17 -53.45 20.41 2.54
C VAL A 17 -52.60 19.17 2.83
N ILE A 18 -52.92 18.04 2.23
CA ILE A 18 -52.15 16.79 2.36
C ILE A 18 -50.75 16.98 1.76
N VAL A 19 -50.64 17.57 0.57
CA VAL A 19 -49.34 17.85 -0.08
C VAL A 19 -48.51 18.84 0.73
N ALA A 20 -49.12 19.92 1.22
CA ALA A 20 -48.42 20.93 2.04
C ALA A 20 -47.92 20.35 3.38
N THR A 21 -48.64 19.38 3.95
CA THR A 21 -48.24 18.71 5.19
C THR A 21 -47.11 17.70 4.96
N ILE A 22 -47.12 16.99 3.83
CA ILE A 22 -46.13 15.95 3.50
C ILE A 22 -44.86 16.54 2.84
N GLY A 23 -44.97 17.69 2.17
CA GLY A 23 -43.87 18.35 1.46
C GLY A 23 -42.60 18.54 2.30
N PRO A 24 -42.66 19.12 3.52
CA PRO A 24 -41.51 19.25 4.41
C PRO A 24 -40.89 17.91 4.79
N LEU A 25 -41.70 16.86 4.97
CA LEU A 25 -41.21 15.52 5.32
C LEU A 25 -40.48 14.87 4.15
N VAL A 26 -41.01 15.01 2.92
CA VAL A 26 -40.33 14.57 1.69
C VAL A 26 -39.01 15.32 1.50
N ALA A 27 -39.02 16.64 1.70
CA ALA A 27 -37.81 17.46 1.62
C ALA A 27 -36.77 17.04 2.67
N ALA A 28 -37.20 16.76 3.91
CA ALA A 28 -36.32 16.28 4.97
C ALA A 28 -35.69 14.91 4.63
N LEU A 29 -36.48 13.96 4.10
CA LEU A 29 -35.97 12.66 3.67
C LEU A 29 -34.99 12.80 2.49
N ALA A 30 -35.30 13.67 1.52
CA ALA A 30 -34.39 13.97 0.42
C ALA A 30 -33.07 14.59 0.92
N ALA A 31 -33.14 15.52 1.88
CA ALA A 31 -31.96 16.14 2.48
C ALA A 31 -31.10 15.14 3.25
N ILE A 32 -31.73 14.22 4.01
CA ILE A 32 -31.03 13.12 4.69
C ILE A 32 -30.36 12.20 3.66
N GLY A 33 -31.07 11.83 2.59
CA GLY A 33 -30.51 11.03 1.50
C GLY A 33 -29.29 11.70 0.86
N ALA A 34 -29.39 12.99 0.53
CA ALA A 34 -28.29 13.76 -0.01
C ALA A 34 -27.09 13.84 0.95
N LEU A 35 -27.33 14.02 2.25
CA LEU A 35 -26.28 14.03 3.28
C LEU A 35 -25.56 12.68 3.35
N VAL A 36 -26.30 11.56 3.35
CA VAL A 36 -25.72 10.21 3.39
C VAL A 36 -24.86 9.96 2.15
N VAL A 37 -25.34 10.29 0.96
CA VAL A 37 -24.57 10.17 -0.29
C VAL A 37 -23.32 11.05 -0.22
N GLY A 38 -23.44 12.30 0.24
CA GLY A 38 -22.30 13.20 0.39
C GLY A 38 -21.21 12.65 1.31
N ILE A 39 -21.58 12.08 2.46
CA ILE A 39 -20.63 11.43 3.38
C ILE A 39 -19.96 10.23 2.72
N GLN A 40 -20.71 9.39 2.01
CA GLN A 40 -20.15 8.23 1.29
C GLN A 40 -19.16 8.66 0.21
N THR A 41 -19.49 9.68 -0.58
CA THR A 41 -18.61 10.23 -1.62
C THR A 41 -17.30 10.75 -1.02
N VAL A 42 -17.38 11.51 0.08
CA VAL A 42 -16.18 12.01 0.77
C VAL A 42 -15.32 10.84 1.26
N ARG A 43 -15.92 9.82 1.89
CA ARG A 43 -15.18 8.63 2.36
C ARG A 43 -14.51 7.86 1.23
N GLN A 44 -15.21 7.67 0.12
CA GLN A 44 -14.65 7.02 -1.07
C GLN A 44 -13.45 7.79 -1.61
N ARG A 45 -13.56 9.12 -1.66
CA ARG A 45 -12.47 10.00 -2.10
C ARG A 45 -11.25 9.90 -1.20
N TRP A 46 -11.41 9.89 0.12
CA TRP A 46 -10.28 9.73 1.04
C TRP A 46 -9.52 8.41 0.82
N VAL A 47 -10.24 7.31 0.62
CA VAL A 47 -9.62 6.01 0.33
C VAL A 47 -8.87 6.06 -1.00
N ALA A 48 -9.52 6.56 -2.06
CA ALA A 48 -8.90 6.69 -3.38
C ALA A 48 -7.64 7.58 -3.36
N ASP A 49 -7.70 8.73 -2.68
CA ASP A 49 -6.59 9.66 -2.56
C ASP A 49 -5.42 9.03 -1.78
N SER A 50 -5.70 8.27 -0.71
CA SER A 50 -4.67 7.56 0.04
C SER A 50 -3.95 6.50 -0.80
N GLN A 51 -4.70 5.75 -1.62
CA GLN A 51 -4.13 4.75 -2.53
C GLN A 51 -3.30 5.42 -3.62
N ALA A 52 -3.78 6.52 -4.20
CA ALA A 52 -3.06 7.26 -5.23
C ALA A 52 -1.72 7.83 -4.70
N GLN A 53 -1.71 8.38 -3.48
CA GLN A 53 -0.48 8.86 -2.85
C GLN A 53 0.49 7.72 -2.53
N TRP A 54 -0.01 6.58 -2.08
CA TRP A 54 0.82 5.39 -1.86
C TRP A 54 1.47 4.94 -3.17
N TRP A 55 0.72 4.87 -4.28
CA TRP A 55 1.27 4.48 -5.57
C TRP A 55 2.31 5.48 -6.11
N ALA A 56 2.08 6.78 -5.92
CA ALA A 56 3.07 7.79 -6.28
C ALA A 56 4.41 7.60 -5.53
N ARG A 57 4.36 7.18 -4.26
CA ARG A 57 5.57 6.85 -3.49
C ARG A 57 6.23 5.56 -3.97
N VAL A 58 5.44 4.56 -4.40
CA VAL A 58 5.96 3.34 -5.02
C VAL A 58 6.69 3.65 -6.31
N GLN A 59 6.12 4.50 -7.18
CA GLN A 59 6.77 4.91 -8.43
C GLN A 59 8.10 5.62 -8.18
N TRP A 60 8.11 6.61 -7.28
CA TRP A 60 9.35 7.31 -6.91
C TRP A 60 10.43 6.34 -6.38
N ALA A 61 10.05 5.40 -5.51
CA ALA A 61 10.99 4.43 -4.95
C ALA A 61 11.46 3.41 -6.00
N ALA A 62 10.59 3.02 -6.94
CA ALA A 62 10.94 2.16 -8.07
C ALA A 62 11.90 2.86 -9.04
N ASP A 63 11.70 4.15 -9.33
CA ASP A 63 12.63 4.93 -10.14
C ASP A 63 14.02 4.98 -9.50
N LEU A 64 14.10 5.13 -8.18
CA LEU A 64 15.37 5.07 -7.44
C LEU A 64 16.07 3.71 -7.54
N VAL A 65 15.33 2.60 -7.59
CA VAL A 65 15.90 1.25 -7.77
C VAL A 65 16.58 1.10 -9.12
N LEU A 66 16.12 1.84 -10.13
CA LEU A 66 16.66 1.78 -11.50
C LEU A 66 17.82 2.76 -11.72
N GLU A 67 18.12 3.63 -10.75
CA GLU A 67 19.25 4.55 -10.83
C GLU A 67 20.59 3.78 -10.87
N PRO A 68 21.60 4.26 -11.61
CA PRO A 68 22.91 3.59 -11.68
C PRO A 68 23.71 3.72 -10.38
N GLU A 69 23.39 4.70 -9.54
CA GLU A 69 24.10 4.97 -8.30
C GLU A 69 23.65 4.02 -7.18
N GLU A 70 24.59 3.24 -6.65
CA GLU A 70 24.33 2.22 -5.63
C GLU A 70 23.58 2.75 -4.41
N SER A 71 23.99 3.91 -3.89
CA SER A 71 23.35 4.57 -2.76
C SER A 71 21.87 4.89 -3.00
N LYS A 72 21.51 5.31 -4.22
CA LYS A 72 20.13 5.62 -4.58
C LYS A 72 19.30 4.34 -4.69
N ARG A 73 19.85 3.28 -5.29
CA ARG A 73 19.17 1.98 -5.38
C ARG A 73 18.84 1.42 -4.01
N ALA A 74 19.80 1.49 -3.08
CA ALA A 74 19.58 1.07 -1.70
C ALA A 74 18.43 1.84 -1.04
N VAL A 75 18.39 3.18 -1.19
CA VAL A 75 17.28 4.01 -0.69
C VAL A 75 15.95 3.62 -1.33
N GLY A 76 15.94 3.36 -2.64
CA GLY A 76 14.75 2.89 -3.36
C GLY A 76 14.21 1.58 -2.78
N PHE A 77 15.06 0.57 -2.60
CA PHE A 77 14.67 -0.71 -2.02
C PHE A 77 14.17 -0.61 -0.57
N GLU A 78 14.82 0.19 0.27
CA GLU A 78 14.37 0.43 1.66
C GLU A 78 13.00 1.15 1.69
N ALA A 79 12.81 2.14 0.81
CA ALA A 79 11.52 2.82 0.68
C ALA A 79 10.42 1.85 0.21
N LEU A 80 10.70 0.99 -0.76
CA LEU A 80 9.77 -0.05 -1.19
C LEU A 80 9.47 -1.06 -0.06
N ALA A 81 10.46 -1.41 0.77
CA ALA A 81 10.25 -2.32 1.90
C ALA A 81 9.30 -1.70 2.94
N LEU A 82 9.45 -0.40 3.22
CA LEU A 82 8.51 0.33 4.06
C LEU A 82 7.11 0.39 3.44
N LEU A 83 7.00 0.66 2.14
CA LEU A 83 5.72 0.72 1.42
C LEU A 83 5.03 -0.64 1.35
N ALA A 84 5.78 -1.74 1.25
CA ALA A 84 5.26 -3.10 1.28
C ALA A 84 4.68 -3.49 2.66
N SER A 85 5.14 -2.84 3.74
CA SER A 85 4.60 -3.01 5.10
C SER A 85 3.36 -2.16 5.39
N SER A 86 3.00 -1.25 4.48
CA SER A 86 1.85 -0.35 4.63
C SER A 86 0.53 -1.12 4.61
N PRO A 87 -0.49 -0.73 5.40
CA PRO A 87 -1.83 -1.30 5.31
C PRO A 87 -2.53 -1.03 3.95
N LEU A 88 -1.98 -0.13 3.13
CA LEU A 88 -2.43 0.16 1.77
C LEU A 88 -1.88 -0.82 0.72
N ALA A 89 -0.86 -1.61 1.07
CA ALA A 89 -0.32 -2.61 0.17
C ALA A 89 -1.25 -3.85 0.17
N GLY A 90 -1.93 -4.08 -0.95
CA GLY A 90 -2.71 -5.29 -1.16
C GLY A 90 -1.83 -6.53 -1.39
N PRO A 91 -2.42 -7.73 -1.39
CA PRO A 91 -1.70 -8.97 -1.67
C PRO A 91 -1.03 -9.01 -3.06
N ASP A 92 -1.69 -8.43 -4.06
CA ASP A 92 -1.16 -8.34 -5.42
C ASP A 92 -0.04 -7.29 -5.53
N ASP A 93 -0.14 -6.20 -4.76
CA ASP A 93 0.92 -5.20 -4.66
C ASP A 93 2.19 -5.80 -4.07
N ALA A 94 2.07 -6.61 -3.01
CA ALA A 94 3.21 -7.33 -2.45
C ALA A 94 3.84 -8.28 -3.47
N ALA A 95 3.06 -8.82 -4.41
CA ALA A 95 3.60 -9.63 -5.50
C ALA A 95 4.42 -8.83 -6.50
N PHE A 96 3.92 -7.66 -6.89
CA PHE A 96 4.60 -6.71 -7.75
C PHE A 96 5.91 -6.22 -7.10
N LEU A 97 5.85 -5.77 -5.84
CA LEU A 97 6.99 -5.27 -5.09
C LEU A 97 8.08 -6.34 -4.90
N ALA A 98 7.69 -7.60 -4.67
CA ALA A 98 8.63 -8.73 -4.60
C ALA A 98 9.36 -9.00 -5.93
N GLY A 99 8.78 -8.59 -7.06
CA GLY A 99 9.39 -8.70 -8.38
C GLY A 99 10.50 -7.67 -8.60
N LEU A 100 10.40 -6.49 -7.99
CA LEU A 100 11.40 -5.42 -8.13
C LEU A 100 12.77 -5.80 -7.54
N SER A 101 12.82 -6.70 -6.56
CA SER A 101 14.07 -7.22 -6.00
C SER A 101 14.72 -8.34 -6.83
N PHE A 102 14.05 -8.85 -7.87
CA PHE A 102 14.45 -10.09 -8.53
C PHE A 102 15.85 -10.01 -9.15
N ASP A 103 16.12 -8.98 -9.95
CA ASP A 103 17.41 -8.85 -10.66
C ASP A 103 18.59 -8.69 -9.70
N ALA A 104 18.41 -7.90 -8.63
CA ALA A 104 19.43 -7.73 -7.59
C ALA A 104 19.74 -9.05 -6.88
N LEU A 105 18.70 -9.85 -6.57
CA LEU A 105 18.87 -11.14 -5.91
C LEU A 105 19.42 -12.21 -6.87
N ALA A 106 19.07 -12.16 -8.15
CA ALA A 106 19.64 -13.01 -9.18
C ALA A 106 21.15 -12.78 -9.33
N ALA A 107 21.59 -11.51 -9.33
CA ALA A 107 23.02 -11.17 -9.37
C ALA A 107 23.78 -11.75 -8.16
N VAL A 108 23.23 -11.67 -6.95
CA VAL A 108 23.84 -12.30 -5.76
C VAL A 108 23.89 -13.82 -5.91
N GLN A 109 22.82 -14.43 -6.41
CA GLN A 109 22.73 -15.87 -6.62
C GLN A 109 23.77 -16.38 -7.64
N GLU A 110 23.97 -15.65 -8.74
CA GLU A 110 24.97 -15.95 -9.77
C GLU A 110 26.41 -15.88 -9.23
N ARG A 111 26.67 -15.05 -8.22
CA ARG A 111 27.98 -15.01 -7.52
C ARG A 111 28.21 -16.21 -6.59
N GLY A 112 27.18 -17.00 -6.30
CA GLY A 112 27.31 -18.28 -5.59
C GLY A 112 26.70 -18.25 -4.18
N VAL A 113 25.40 -18.45 -4.08
CA VAL A 113 24.70 -18.63 -2.79
C VAL A 113 24.67 -20.10 -2.37
N ALA A 114 25.41 -20.43 -1.31
CA ALA A 114 25.38 -21.75 -0.66
C ALA A 114 24.79 -21.63 0.77
N ASP A 115 24.40 -22.76 1.36
CA ASP A 115 23.80 -22.79 2.71
C ASP A 115 24.73 -22.21 3.80
N ASP A 116 26.03 -22.32 3.62
CA ASP A 116 27.08 -21.86 4.53
C ASP A 116 27.80 -20.57 4.10
N VAL A 117 27.32 -19.93 3.02
CA VAL A 117 27.94 -18.71 2.47
C VAL A 117 27.91 -17.56 3.48
N VAL A 118 29.02 -16.83 3.56
CA VAL A 118 29.12 -15.60 4.34
C VAL A 118 28.99 -14.40 3.41
N PHE A 119 28.03 -13.53 3.70
CA PHE A 119 27.87 -12.26 2.99
C PHE A 119 28.74 -11.19 3.64
N VAL A 120 29.61 -10.56 2.86
CA VAL A 120 30.53 -9.52 3.33
C VAL A 120 30.24 -8.23 2.56
N PRO A 121 30.13 -7.06 3.22
CA PRO A 121 29.95 -5.80 2.52
C PRO A 121 31.12 -5.54 1.56
N ALA A 122 30.83 -5.15 0.32
CA ALA A 122 31.88 -4.86 -0.68
C ALA A 122 32.82 -3.71 -0.27
N ASP A 123 32.36 -2.83 0.63
CA ASP A 123 33.13 -1.68 1.14
C ASP A 123 33.96 -2.00 2.39
N ASP A 124 33.85 -3.23 2.94
CA ASP A 124 34.57 -3.64 4.14
C ASP A 124 35.91 -4.30 3.76
N GLU A 125 37.02 -3.56 3.90
CA GLU A 125 38.39 -4.09 3.76
C GLU A 125 38.80 -5.03 4.92
N SER A 126 37.84 -5.69 5.57
CA SER A 126 38.14 -6.65 6.62
C SER A 126 38.90 -7.84 6.01
N PHE A 127 40.16 -7.97 6.43
CA PHE A 127 41.08 -9.01 5.95
C PHE A 127 40.53 -10.40 6.29
N VAL A 128 39.84 -11.03 5.34
CA VAL A 128 39.37 -12.41 5.48
C VAL A 128 40.60 -13.31 5.59
N ARG A 129 40.79 -13.93 6.76
CA ARG A 129 41.90 -14.84 7.00
C ARG A 129 41.69 -16.09 6.12
N PRO A 130 42.68 -16.51 5.30
CA PRO A 130 42.53 -17.63 4.35
C PRO A 130 42.20 -19.01 4.95
N SER A 131 42.15 -19.12 6.28
CA SER A 131 42.06 -20.40 7.00
C SER A 131 40.63 -20.83 7.33
N ASP A 132 39.62 -20.00 7.08
CA ASP A 132 38.21 -20.36 7.19
C ASP A 132 37.63 -20.56 5.79
N ALA A 133 37.71 -21.78 5.26
CA ALA A 133 37.35 -22.16 3.89
C ALA A 133 35.83 -22.12 3.56
N ARG A 134 35.11 -21.11 4.09
CA ARG A 134 33.70 -20.90 3.75
C ARG A 134 33.60 -20.05 2.47
N PRO A 135 32.63 -20.34 1.59
CA PRO A 135 32.40 -19.48 0.44
C PRO A 135 31.98 -18.08 0.93
N VAL A 136 32.62 -17.05 0.39
CA VAL A 136 32.32 -15.64 0.68
C VAL A 136 31.73 -15.01 -0.56
N VAL A 137 30.64 -14.25 -0.39
CA VAL A 137 30.04 -13.45 -1.43
C VAL A 137 30.02 -12.00 -0.98
N GLU A 138 30.71 -11.15 -1.74
CA GLU A 138 30.61 -9.71 -1.57
C GLU A 138 29.21 -9.25 -1.93
N VAL A 139 28.64 -8.38 -1.10
CA VAL A 139 27.30 -7.84 -1.29
C VAL A 139 27.30 -6.33 -1.12
N THR A 140 26.48 -5.68 -1.93
CA THR A 140 26.30 -4.24 -1.85
C THR A 140 25.14 -3.89 -0.94
N ARG A 141 25.06 -2.62 -0.52
CA ARG A 141 23.96 -2.15 0.34
C ARG A 141 22.60 -2.31 -0.34
N ALA A 142 22.50 -2.07 -1.63
CA ALA A 142 21.25 -2.22 -2.39
C ALA A 142 20.80 -3.67 -2.47
N GLU A 143 21.72 -4.63 -2.55
CA GLU A 143 21.38 -6.06 -2.54
C GLU A 143 20.84 -6.52 -1.18
N VAL A 144 21.43 -6.03 -0.08
CA VAL A 144 20.91 -6.25 1.28
C VAL A 144 19.51 -5.63 1.41
N SER A 145 19.32 -4.41 0.94
CA SER A 145 18.01 -3.73 0.95
C SER A 145 16.98 -4.43 0.04
N ALA A 146 17.39 -4.98 -1.11
CA ALA A 146 16.53 -5.80 -1.97
C ALA A 146 16.10 -7.09 -1.28
N ALA A 147 16.99 -7.73 -0.52
CA ALA A 147 16.66 -8.89 0.29
C ALA A 147 15.64 -8.56 1.40
N ARG A 148 15.77 -7.38 2.04
CA ARG A 148 14.78 -6.89 3.03
C ARG A 148 13.43 -6.65 2.41
N LEU A 149 13.38 -5.98 1.24
CA LEU A 149 12.15 -5.83 0.47
C LEU A 149 11.50 -7.20 0.21
N ARG A 150 12.30 -8.18 -0.22
CA ARG A 150 11.80 -9.53 -0.50
C ARG A 150 11.21 -10.21 0.74
N VAL A 151 11.87 -10.12 1.89
CA VAL A 151 11.36 -10.67 3.17
C VAL A 151 10.02 -10.03 3.55
N VAL A 152 9.90 -8.70 3.44
CA VAL A 152 8.65 -7.99 3.78
C VAL A 152 7.54 -8.37 2.81
N ALA A 153 7.83 -8.41 1.51
CA ALA A 153 6.86 -8.74 0.49
C ALA A 153 6.38 -10.20 0.58
N ASP A 154 7.27 -11.16 0.82
CA ASP A 154 6.89 -12.56 1.04
C ASP A 154 6.00 -12.70 2.29
N ARG A 155 6.28 -11.95 3.36
CA ARG A 155 5.41 -11.91 4.56
C ARG A 155 4.00 -11.40 4.23
N GLY A 156 3.90 -10.31 3.47
CA GLY A 156 2.60 -9.77 3.01
C GLY A 156 1.80 -10.77 2.16
N ARG A 157 2.48 -11.72 1.53
CA ARG A 157 1.88 -12.79 0.71
C ARG A 157 1.70 -14.11 1.46
N ALA A 158 2.02 -14.18 2.76
CA ALA A 158 2.09 -15.40 3.54
C ALA A 158 2.95 -16.51 2.88
N ARG A 159 4.08 -16.12 2.27
CA ARG A 159 5.06 -17.02 1.65
C ARG A 159 6.31 -17.14 2.51
N THR A 160 6.94 -18.30 2.46
CA THR A 160 8.24 -18.53 3.08
C THR A 160 9.34 -17.94 2.23
N THR A 161 10.13 -17.04 2.80
CA THR A 161 11.34 -16.50 2.15
C THR A 161 12.46 -17.54 2.18
N PRO A 162 13.18 -17.76 1.05
CA PRO A 162 14.38 -18.60 1.04
C PRO A 162 15.39 -18.21 2.12
N ALA A 163 16.00 -19.21 2.77
CA ALA A 163 16.86 -18.99 3.93
C ALA A 163 18.07 -18.09 3.64
N TRP A 164 18.68 -18.20 2.46
CA TRP A 164 19.80 -17.35 2.06
C TRP A 164 19.39 -15.88 1.90
N ILE A 165 18.19 -15.60 1.39
CA ILE A 165 17.65 -14.23 1.28
C ILE A 165 17.38 -13.66 2.67
N ALA A 166 16.84 -14.46 3.59
CA ALA A 166 16.63 -14.03 4.97
C ALA A 166 17.95 -13.72 5.70
N ARG A 167 19.01 -14.51 5.45
CA ARG A 167 20.36 -14.26 5.97
C ARG A 167 20.96 -12.99 5.36
N LEU A 168 20.83 -12.80 4.05
CA LEU A 168 21.27 -11.58 3.37
C LEU A 168 20.54 -10.34 3.88
N ALA A 169 19.23 -10.41 4.12
CA ALA A 169 18.47 -9.29 4.68
C ALA A 169 18.95 -8.90 6.11
N ALA A 170 19.46 -9.88 6.85
CA ALA A 170 19.98 -9.71 8.20
C ALA A 170 21.46 -9.30 8.26
N SER A 171 22.19 -9.31 7.14
CA SER A 171 23.58 -8.84 7.13
C SER A 171 23.63 -7.32 7.33
N GLY A 172 24.69 -6.87 8.00
CA GLY A 172 25.02 -5.44 8.08
C GLY A 172 25.36 -4.91 6.69
N ALA A 173 24.97 -3.66 6.43
CA ALA A 173 25.49 -2.89 5.32
C ALA A 173 26.63 -2.01 5.83
#